data_AF-Q6T819-F1
#
_entry.id   AF-Q6T819-F1
#
_cell.length_a   1.000
_cell.length_b   1.000
_cell.length_c   1.000
_cell.angle_alpha   90.00
_cell.angle_beta   90.00
_cell.angle_gamma   90.00
#
_symmetry.space_group_name_H-M   'P 1'
#
loop_
_entity.id
_entity.type
_entity.pdbx_description
1 polymer ?
#
loop_
_entity_poly.entity_id
_entity_poly.type
_entity_poly.pdbx_seq_one_letter_code
_entity_poly.pdbx_strand_id
1 'polypeptide(L)'
;WPSTKPVAEALLNVSPDMFHKQYAAVFEGTQEWQYIEVEHISIYQWPEEWTYIRQTPFFLDMGKESEPVQDIHNARFLAMLGDLVTSDHISPAGNIKRNSPAGKY
;
A
#
# COMPACT_ATOMS: atom_id res chain seq x y z
N TRP A 1 -12.89 -4.76 -35.12
CA TRP A 1 -13.20 -5.34 -33.81
C TRP A 1 -13.83 -6.72 -34.03
N PRO A 2 -13.38 -7.80 -33.37
CA PRO A 2 -14.02 -9.11 -33.49
C PRO A 2 -15.47 -9.07 -32.97
N SER A 3 -16.34 -9.94 -33.49
CA SER A 3 -17.73 -9.99 -33.02
C SER A 3 -17.81 -10.36 -31.53
N THR A 4 -18.88 -9.98 -30.84
CA THR A 4 -19.11 -10.35 -29.43
C THR A 4 -19.49 -11.82 -29.22
N LYS A 5 -19.77 -12.57 -30.31
CA LYS A 5 -20.23 -13.96 -30.27
C LYS A 5 -19.30 -14.90 -29.49
N PRO A 6 -17.96 -14.90 -29.68
CA PRO A 6 -17.07 -15.76 -28.91
C PRO A 6 -17.04 -15.45 -27.41
N VAL A 7 -17.24 -14.17 -27.02
CA VAL A 7 -17.32 -13.78 -25.61
C VAL A 7 -18.60 -14.33 -24.97
N ALA A 8 -19.72 -14.24 -25.67
CA ALA A 8 -20.99 -14.80 -25.19
C ALA A 8 -20.94 -16.33 -25.03
N GLU A 9 -20.30 -17.03 -25.97
CA GLU A 9 -20.10 -18.48 -25.89
C GLU A 9 -19.21 -18.87 -24.70
N ALA A 10 -18.15 -18.10 -24.41
CA ALA A 10 -17.29 -18.34 -23.26
C ALA A 10 -18.00 -18.16 -21.91
N LEU A 11 -18.88 -17.15 -21.79
CA LEU A 11 -19.63 -16.87 -20.56
C LEU A 11 -20.57 -18.02 -20.15
N LEU A 12 -21.11 -18.77 -21.12
CA LEU A 12 -21.96 -19.93 -20.83
C LEU A 12 -21.22 -21.08 -20.13
N ASN A 13 -19.89 -21.09 -20.18
CA ASN A 13 -19.07 -22.12 -19.51
C ASN A 13 -18.71 -21.75 -18.07
N VAL A 14 -19.08 -20.56 -17.59
CA VAL A 14 -18.83 -20.13 -16.21
C VAL A 14 -19.88 -20.74 -15.28
N SER A 15 -19.45 -21.54 -14.31
CA SER A 15 -20.34 -22.21 -13.35
C SER A 15 -20.06 -21.82 -11.89
N PRO A 16 -21.04 -21.95 -10.97
CA PRO A 16 -20.84 -21.72 -9.53
C PRO A 16 -19.70 -22.55 -8.92
N ASP A 17 -19.51 -23.79 -9.38
CA ASP A 17 -18.46 -24.69 -8.89
C ASP A 17 -17.04 -24.13 -9.13
N MET A 18 -16.86 -23.38 -10.24
CA MET A 18 -15.59 -22.70 -10.50
C MET A 18 -15.27 -21.69 -9.41
N PHE A 19 -16.27 -20.95 -8.91
CA PHE A 19 -16.07 -20.00 -7.81
C PHE A 19 -15.81 -20.74 -6.50
N HIS A 20 -16.64 -21.73 -6.16
CA HIS A 20 -16.44 -22.51 -4.93
C HIS A 20 -15.03 -23.11 -4.85
N LYS A 21 -14.53 -23.65 -5.97
CA LYS A 21 -13.16 -24.19 -6.06
C LYS A 21 -12.09 -23.12 -5.81
N GLN A 22 -12.20 -21.94 -6.43
CA GLN A 22 -11.19 -20.88 -6.28
C GLN A 22 -11.22 -20.27 -4.88
N TYR A 23 -12.40 -20.04 -4.31
CA TYR A 23 -12.53 -19.45 -2.98
C TYR A 23 -12.14 -20.43 -1.86
N ALA A 24 -12.28 -21.74 -2.06
CA ALA A 24 -11.82 -22.73 -1.09
C ALA A 24 -10.30 -22.65 -0.85
N ALA A 25 -9.52 -22.30 -1.88
CA ALA A 25 -8.05 -22.27 -1.81
C ALA A 25 -7.46 -20.86 -1.59
N VAL A 26 -8.29 -19.82 -1.48
CA VAL A 26 -7.82 -18.41 -1.45
C VAL A 26 -6.86 -18.11 -0.29
N PHE A 27 -6.99 -18.85 0.82
CA PHE A 27 -6.16 -18.68 2.01
C PHE A 27 -4.97 -19.64 2.07
N GLU A 28 -4.88 -20.61 1.15
CA GLU A 28 -3.77 -21.56 1.13
C GLU A 28 -2.47 -20.87 0.66
N GLY A 29 -2.57 -19.94 -0.30
CA GLY A 29 -1.40 -19.27 -0.88
C GLY A 29 -0.50 -20.23 -1.66
N THR A 30 0.68 -19.75 -2.06
CA THR A 30 1.69 -20.60 -2.70
C THR A 30 2.57 -21.29 -1.65
N GLN A 31 3.38 -22.27 -2.07
CA GLN A 31 4.32 -22.93 -1.16
C GLN A 31 5.27 -21.91 -0.51
N GLU A 32 5.77 -20.95 -1.30
CA GLU A 32 6.65 -19.88 -0.81
C GLU A 32 5.97 -19.03 0.27
N TRP A 33 4.67 -18.76 0.13
CA TRP A 33 3.89 -18.04 1.14
C TRP A 33 3.79 -18.82 2.45
N GLN A 34 3.54 -20.14 2.35
CA GLN A 34 3.42 -21.02 3.51
C GLN A 34 4.77 -21.25 4.24
N TYR A 35 5.89 -21.12 3.53
CA TYR A 35 7.24 -21.27 4.10
C TYR A 35 7.75 -20.03 4.85
N ILE A 36 7.03 -18.90 4.82
CA ILE A 36 7.44 -17.71 5.57
C ILE A 36 7.32 -18.00 7.07
N GLU A 37 8.45 -18.02 7.77
CA GLU A 37 8.48 -18.12 9.21
C GLU A 37 7.98 -16.82 9.83
N VAL A 38 7.02 -16.94 10.75
CA VAL A 38 6.44 -15.80 11.47
C VAL A 38 6.50 -16.06 12.97
N GLU A 39 6.89 -15.04 13.73
CA GLU A 39 6.82 -15.09 15.18
C GLU A 39 5.41 -14.73 15.66
N HIS A 40 4.87 -15.52 16.59
CA HIS A 40 3.56 -15.24 17.20
C HIS A 40 3.69 -14.20 18.33
N ILE A 41 4.04 -12.97 17.97
CA ILE A 41 4.18 -11.84 18.90
C ILE A 41 3.04 -10.83 18.71
N SER A 42 2.61 -10.21 19.81
CA SER A 42 1.57 -9.16 19.79
C SER A 42 2.12 -7.76 19.51
N ILE A 43 3.41 -7.55 19.75
CA ILE A 43 4.11 -6.28 19.53
C ILE A 43 5.27 -6.54 18.59
N TYR A 44 5.22 -5.91 17.41
CA TYR A 44 6.27 -6.00 16.41
C TYR A 44 7.59 -5.42 16.96
N GLN A 45 8.68 -6.18 16.84
CA GLN A 45 10.02 -5.69 17.16
C GLN A 45 10.53 -4.89 15.97
N TRP A 46 10.94 -3.64 16.20
CA TRP A 46 11.44 -2.74 15.15
C TRP A 46 12.95 -2.88 15.02
N PRO A 47 13.48 -3.56 13.99
CA PRO A 47 14.93 -3.71 13.85
C PRO A 47 15.50 -2.41 13.26
N GLU A 48 16.61 -1.90 13.80
CA GLU A 48 17.16 -0.59 13.45
C GLU A 48 17.73 -0.56 12.02
N GLU A 49 18.26 -1.70 11.57
CA GLU A 49 18.92 -1.86 10.27
C GLU A 49 17.93 -2.05 9.10
N TRP A 50 16.65 -2.27 9.39
CA TRP A 50 15.65 -2.55 8.35
C TRP A 50 15.28 -1.28 7.59
N THR A 51 15.14 -1.40 6.27
CA THR A 51 14.77 -0.29 5.37
C THR A 51 13.34 -0.37 4.87
N TYR A 52 12.68 -1.53 4.96
CA TYR A 52 11.33 -1.75 4.45
C TYR A 52 10.23 -1.45 5.46
N ILE A 53 10.36 -1.94 6.69
CA ILE A 53 9.39 -1.76 7.76
C ILE A 53 10.08 -0.96 8.87
N ARG A 54 9.54 0.23 9.17
CA ARG A 54 10.10 1.14 10.16
C ARG A 54 9.04 1.75 11.04
N GLN A 55 9.41 2.00 12.29
CA GLN A 55 8.54 2.71 13.22
C GLN A 55 8.35 4.15 12.73
N THR A 56 7.10 4.54 12.48
CA THR A 56 6.78 5.91 12.07
C THR A 56 6.64 6.81 13.30
N PRO A 57 7.00 8.11 13.19
CA PRO A 57 6.99 9.01 14.33
C PRO A 57 5.60 9.51 14.73
N PHE A 58 4.53 9.12 14.01
CA PHE A 58 3.19 9.70 14.15
C PHE A 58 2.63 9.69 15.57
N PHE A 59 3.05 8.72 16.40
CA PHE A 59 2.53 8.50 17.74
C PHE A 59 3.54 8.75 18.85
N LEU A 60 4.78 9.15 18.54
CA LEU A 60 5.85 9.28 19.55
C LEU A 60 5.53 10.34 20.60
N ASP A 61 4.89 11.44 20.18
CA ASP A 61 4.55 12.58 21.03
C ASP A 61 3.03 12.71 21.28
N MET A 62 2.27 11.64 21.02
CA MET A 62 0.81 11.68 21.14
C MET A 62 0.36 11.48 22.59
N GLY A 63 -0.23 12.52 23.18
CA GLY A 63 -0.86 12.44 24.49
C GLY A 63 -2.14 11.60 24.51
N LYS A 64 -2.60 11.25 25.72
CA LYS A 64 -3.91 10.57 25.91
C LYS A 64 -5.10 11.45 25.54
N GLU A 65 -4.94 12.75 25.76
CA GLU A 65 -5.92 13.76 25.42
C GLU A 65 -5.39 14.57 24.24
N SER A 66 -6.29 14.96 23.34
CA SER A 66 -5.91 15.80 22.19
C SER A 66 -5.61 17.21 22.68
N GLU A 67 -4.49 17.75 22.24
CA GLU A 67 -4.22 19.19 22.37
C GLU A 67 -5.26 20.00 21.57
N PRO A 68 -5.61 21.20 22.03
CA PRO A 68 -6.50 22.09 21.29
C PRO A 68 -5.85 22.52 19.97
N VAL A 69 -6.67 22.72 18.93
CA VAL A 69 -6.20 23.28 17.65
C VAL A 69 -5.64 24.68 17.88
N GLN A 70 -4.45 24.95 17.34
CA GLN A 70 -3.76 26.22 17.44
C GLN A 70 -3.66 26.90 16.08
N ASP A 71 -3.57 28.23 16.10
CA ASP A 71 -3.34 29.03 14.91
C ASP A 71 -1.94 28.78 14.34
N ILE A 72 -1.84 28.74 13.01
CA ILE A 72 -0.56 28.64 12.30
C ILE A 72 -0.06 30.05 12.01
N HIS A 73 1.05 30.46 12.64
CA HIS A 73 1.68 31.76 12.43
C HIS A 73 2.97 31.64 11.60
N ASN A 74 3.26 32.64 10.76
CA ASN A 74 4.50 32.75 9.97
C ASN A 74 4.80 31.58 9.02
N ALA A 75 3.77 30.87 8.54
CA ALA A 75 3.94 29.81 7.55
C ALA A 75 4.51 30.35 6.23
N ARG A 76 5.27 29.49 5.53
CA ARG A 76 5.80 29.76 4.18
C ARG A 76 5.25 28.74 3.20
N PHE A 77 5.11 29.14 1.95
CA PHE A 77 4.74 28.20 0.88
C PHE A 77 5.88 27.19 0.67
N LEU A 78 5.58 25.90 0.88
CA LEU A 78 6.49 24.81 0.54
C LEU A 78 6.53 24.56 -0.98
N ALA A 79 5.37 24.67 -1.63
CA ALA A 79 5.21 24.56 -3.06
C ALA A 79 4.03 25.42 -3.53
N MET A 80 4.13 25.96 -4.75
CA MET A 80 3.02 26.59 -5.47
C MET A 80 2.75 25.73 -6.69
N LEU A 81 1.56 25.13 -6.75
CA LEU A 81 1.20 24.14 -7.75
C LEU A 81 0.09 24.67 -8.66
N GLY A 82 0.06 24.19 -9.90
CA GLY A 82 -1.00 24.49 -10.86
C GLY A 82 -2.15 23.47 -10.80
N ASP A 83 -2.90 23.37 -11.89
CA ASP A 83 -4.01 22.42 -12.01
C ASP A 83 -3.53 20.99 -12.28
N LEU A 84 -4.43 20.01 -12.07
CA LEU A 84 -4.22 18.58 -12.38
C LEU A 84 -3.06 17.92 -11.61
N VAL A 85 -2.80 18.37 -10.38
CA VAL A 85 -1.91 17.66 -9.47
C VAL A 85 -2.57 16.34 -9.04
N THR A 86 -2.01 15.23 -9.46
CA THR A 86 -2.46 13.89 -9.09
C THR A 86 -1.74 13.39 -7.83
N SER A 87 -2.26 12.32 -7.24
CA SER A 87 -1.58 11.63 -6.13
C SER A 87 -0.21 11.11 -6.51
N ASP A 88 0.04 10.75 -7.78
CA ASP A 88 1.35 10.26 -8.23
C ASP A 88 2.41 11.37 -8.24
N HIS A 89 2.00 12.62 -8.43
CA HIS A 89 2.90 13.78 -8.26
C HIS A 89 3.27 14.01 -6.80
N ILE A 90 2.36 13.72 -5.86
CA ILE A 90 2.55 13.95 -4.42
C ILE A 90 3.26 12.77 -3.75
N SER A 91 2.94 11.55 -4.20
CA SER A 91 3.39 10.27 -3.67
C SER A 91 3.61 9.29 -4.83
N PRO A 92 4.77 9.34 -5.49
CA PRO A 92 5.06 8.50 -6.64
C PRO A 92 5.20 7.03 -6.20
N ALA A 93 4.49 6.11 -6.89
CA ALA A 93 4.53 4.67 -6.59
C ALA A 93 5.51 3.88 -7.48
N GLY A 94 6.15 4.55 -8.44
CA GLY A 94 7.03 3.94 -9.42
C GLY A 94 8.51 3.97 -9.04
N ASN A 95 9.37 4.08 -10.05
CA ASN A 95 10.82 4.01 -9.89
C ASN A 95 11.38 5.12 -8.99
N ILE A 96 12.24 4.74 -8.05
CA ILE A 96 13.03 5.66 -7.23
C ILE A 96 14.21 6.18 -8.05
N LYS A 97 14.26 7.49 -8.34
CA LYS A 97 15.37 8.09 -9.08
C LYS A 97 16.65 8.08 -8.25
N ARG A 98 17.77 7.64 -8.84
CA ARG A 98 19.09 7.55 -8.17
C ARG A 98 19.56 8.87 -7.55
N ASN A 99 19.22 10.02 -8.13
CA ASN A 99 19.61 11.33 -7.64
C ASN A 99 18.57 12.00 -6.69
N SER A 100 17.47 11.32 -6.37
CA SER A 100 16.47 11.80 -5.40
C SER A 100 16.95 11.64 -3.95
N PRO A 101 16.31 12.31 -2.97
CA PRO A 101 16.60 12.06 -1.55
C PRO A 101 16.51 10.58 -1.17
N ALA A 102 15.44 9.88 -1.58
CA ALA A 102 15.26 8.46 -1.31
C ALA A 102 16.28 7.55 -2.02
N GLY A 103 16.83 7.97 -3.17
CA GLY A 103 17.87 7.21 -3.87
C GLY A 103 19.28 7.38 -3.29
N LYS A 104 19.49 8.39 -2.43
CA LYS A 104 20.75 8.64 -1.71
C LYS A 104 20.74 8.09 -0.29
N TYR A 105 19.56 8.01 0.31
CA TYR A 105 19.31 7.35 1.58
C TYR A 105 19.67 5.86 1.46
#